data_AF-A0AA96TID5-F1
#
_entry.id   AF-A0AA96TID5-F1
#
_cell.length_a   1.000
_cell.length_b   1.000
_cell.length_c   1.000
_cell.angle_alpha   90.00
_cell.angle_beta   90.00
_cell.angle_gamma   90.00
#
_symmetry.space_group_name_H-M   'P 1'
#
loop_
_entity.id
_entity.type
_entity.pdbx_description
1 polymer ?
#
loop_
_entity_poly.entity_id
_entity_poly.type
_entity_poly.pdbx_seq_one_letter_code
_entity_poly.pdbx_strand_id
1 'polypeptide(L)' 'MRVIGIGEDGYPMAMRDAYKICINCGYCVDVCAVGALKHRVRKRSLNSGPALRRLKKIRANREKRRK' A
#
# COMPACT_ATOMS: atom_id res chain seq x y z
N MET A 1 2.82 -4.60 -5.04
CA MET A 1 3.06 -4.07 -3.69
C MET A 1 3.63 -5.26 -2.95
N ARG A 2 4.94 -5.30 -2.70
CA ARG A 2 5.60 -6.49 -2.13
C ARG A 2 5.46 -6.58 -0.60
N VAL A 3 4.78 -5.59 0.01
CA VAL A 3 4.59 -5.46 1.46
C VAL A 3 3.23 -5.97 1.95
N ILE A 4 2.23 -6.03 1.07
CA ILE A 4 0.86 -6.46 1.38
C ILE A 4 0.45 -7.48 0.32
N GLY A 5 0.09 -8.68 0.76
CA GLY A 5 -0.45 -9.77 -0.03
C GLY A 5 -1.95 -9.95 0.22
N ILE A 6 -2.52 -10.98 -0.39
CA ILE A 6 -3.89 -11.44 -0.11
C ILE A 6 -3.76 -12.74 0.70
N GLY A 7 -4.41 -12.79 1.86
CA GLY A 7 -4.47 -13.98 2.69
C GLY A 7 -5.43 -15.04 2.13
N GLU A 8 -5.47 -16.20 2.77
CA GLU A 8 -6.40 -17.28 2.41
C GLU A 8 -7.87 -16.87 2.61
N ASP A 9 -8.11 -15.95 3.54
CA ASP A 9 -9.40 -15.31 3.83
C ASP A 9 -9.81 -14.26 2.78
N GLY A 10 -8.98 -14.03 1.76
CA GLY A 10 -9.21 -13.01 0.74
C GLY A 10 -8.94 -11.58 1.23
N TYR A 11 -8.56 -11.38 2.49
CA TYR A 11 -8.27 -10.07 3.03
C TYR A 11 -6.79 -9.69 2.85
N PRO A 12 -6.49 -8.38 2.76
CA PRO A 12 -5.10 -7.93 2.64
C PRO A 12 -4.31 -8.23 3.93
N MET A 13 -3.22 -8.98 3.81
CA MET A 13 -2.33 -9.29 4.93
C MET A 13 -0.92 -8.75 4.68
N ALA A 14 -0.24 -8.31 5.74
CA ALA A 14 1.17 -7.96 5.66
C ALA A 14 1.98 -9.21 5.30
N MET A 15 2.84 -9.11 4.27
CA MET A 15 3.72 -10.24 3.93
C MET A 15 4.74 -10.46 5.05
N ARG A 16 5.17 -11.72 5.25
CA ARG A 16 6.24 -12.04 6.19
C ARG A 16 7.47 -11.21 5.86
N ASP A 17 8.10 -10.64 6.89
CA ASP A 17 9.24 -9.72 6.78
C ASP A 17 9.02 -8.48 5.90
N ALA A 18 7.77 -8.03 5.71
CA ALA A 18 7.48 -6.81 4.96
C ALA A 18 8.27 -5.57 5.45
N TYR A 19 8.69 -5.55 6.72
CA TYR A 19 9.52 -4.47 7.28
C TYR A 19 10.89 -4.35 6.62
N LYS A 20 11.47 -5.44 6.06
CA LYS A 20 12.79 -5.40 5.40
C LYS A 20 12.78 -4.62 4.08
N ILE A 21 11.62 -4.50 3.44
CA ILE A 21 11.43 -3.83 2.14
C ILE A 21 10.54 -2.59 2.25
N CYS A 22 9.90 -2.38 3.40
CA CYS A 22 9.07 -1.21 3.64
C CYS A 22 9.96 0.01 3.84
N ILE A 23 9.77 1.03 2.99
CA ILE A 23 10.49 2.30 3.08
C ILE A 23 9.73 3.37 3.89
N ASN A 24 8.73 2.96 4.68
CA ASN A 24 7.93 3.84 5.53
C ASN A 24 7.24 5.02 4.81
N CYS A 25 6.79 4.81 3.57
CA CYS A 25 6.15 5.87 2.77
C CYS A 25 4.74 6.27 3.25
N GLY A 26 4.09 5.45 4.08
CA GLY A 26 2.75 5.73 4.62
C GLY A 26 1.58 5.62 3.63
N TYR A 27 1.82 5.41 2.34
CA TYR A 27 0.74 5.39 1.34
C TYR A 27 -0.28 4.28 1.53
N CYS A 28 0.12 3.12 2.06
CA CYS A 28 -0.82 2.04 2.37
C CYS A 28 -1.86 2.47 3.40
N VAL A 29 -1.45 3.24 4.41
CA VAL A 29 -2.33 3.77 5.45
C VAL A 29 -3.22 4.88 4.90
N ASP A 30 -2.65 5.77 4.06
CA ASP A 30 -3.40 6.90 3.50
C ASP A 30 -4.53 6.46 2.55
N VAL A 31 -4.37 5.35 1.80
CA VAL A 31 -5.42 4.83 0.89
C VAL A 31 -6.42 3.88 1.56
N CYS A 32 -6.12 3.37 2.76
CA CYS A 32 -6.96 2.38 3.42
C CYS A 32 -8.24 3.03 3.92
N ALA A 33 -9.35 2.90 3.18
CA ALA A 33 -10.63 3.54 3.50
C ALA A 33 -11.04 3.30 4.97
N VAL A 34 -11.08 2.03 5.37
CA VAL A 34 -11.49 1.57 6.72
C VAL A 34 -10.47 1.85 7.83
N GLY A 35 -9.23 2.24 7.49
CA GLY A 35 -8.21 2.53 8.49
C GLY A 35 -7.66 1.30 9.24
N ALA A 36 -7.74 0.11 8.64
CA ALA A 36 -7.21 -1.13 9.23
C ALA A 36 -5.67 -1.11 9.35
N LEU A 37 -4.98 -0.36 8.50
CA LEU A 37 -3.52 -0.26 8.49
C LEU A 37 -3.06 0.91 9.37
N LYS A 38 -2.06 0.64 10.23
CA LYS A 38 -1.42 1.64 11.09
C LYS A 38 0.07 1.73 10.77
N HIS A 39 0.65 2.92 10.89
CA HIS A 39 2.06 3.17 10.63
C HIS A 39 2.74 3.66 11.91
N ARG A 40 3.89 3.09 12.27
CA ARG A 40 4.60 3.42 13.53
C ARG A 40 5.15 4.85 13.53
N VAL A 41 5.69 5.29 12.39
CA VAL A 41 6.44 6.56 12.28
C VAL A 41 5.59 7.76 11.88
N ARG A 42 4.50 7.56 11.13
CA ARG A 42 3.74 8.66 10.50
C ARG A 42 2.26 8.51 10.82
N LYS A 43 1.61 9.62 11.18
CA LYS A 43 0.14 9.66 11.30
C LYS A 43 -0.51 9.60 9.92
N ARG A 44 -1.68 8.95 9.83
CA ARG A 44 -2.48 8.89 8.60
C ARG A 44 -2.80 10.30 8.10
N SER A 45 -2.57 10.55 6.82
CA SER A 45 -3.01 11.78 6.17
C SER A 45 -4.51 11.74 5.90
N LEU A 46 -5.22 12.83 6.18
CA LEU A 46 -6.59 13.03 5.70
C LEU A 46 -6.64 13.24 4.19
N ASN A 47 -5.54 13.71 3.59
CA ASN A 47 -5.41 13.87 2.15
C ASN A 47 -4.74 12.64 1.53
N SER A 48 -5.53 11.75 0.94
CA SER A 48 -5.07 10.55 0.22
C SER A 48 -4.59 10.84 -1.21
N GLY A 49 -4.67 12.08 -1.68
CA GLY A 49 -4.34 12.48 -3.06
C GLY A 49 -2.95 12.03 -3.55
N PRO A 50 -1.86 12.25 -2.80
CA PRO A 50 -0.53 11.77 -3.18
C PRO A 50 -0.46 10.25 -3.35
N ALA A 51 -1.09 9.52 -2.43
CA ALA A 51 -1.10 8.06 -2.44
C ALA A 51 -1.92 7.52 -3.63
N LEU A 52 -3.06 8.15 -3.95
CA LEU A 52 -3.87 7.84 -5.13
C LEU A 52 -3.12 8.10 -6.44
N ARG A 53 -2.39 9.22 -6.57
CA ARG A 53 -1.54 9.49 -7.73
C ARG A 53 -0.48 8.39 -7.92
N ARG A 54 0.17 7.97 -6.83
CA ARG A 54 1.15 6.87 -6.87
C ARG A 54 0.50 5.56 -7.30
N LEU A 55 -0.69 5.24 -6.79
CA LEU A 55 -1.45 4.05 -7.17
C LEU A 55 -1.77 4.03 -8.67
N LYS A 56 -2.24 5.16 -9.23
CA LYS A 56 -2.49 5.30 -10.69
C LYS A 56 -1.23 4.99 -11.50
N LYS A 57 -0.08 5.57 -11.13
CA LYS A 57 1.21 5.33 -11.81
C LYS A 57 1.65 3.86 -11.71
N ILE A 58 1.47 3.22 -10.56
CA ILE A 58 1.78 1.78 -10.39
C ILE A 58 0.91 0.92 -11.31
N ARG A 59 -0.39 1.21 -11.40
CA ARG A 59 -1.32 0.47 -12.28
C ARG A 59 -0.92 0.61 -13.75
N ALA A 60 -0.69 1.84 -14.22
CA ALA A 60 -0.23 2.11 -15.59
C ALA A 60 1.09 1.38 -15.92
N ASN A 61 2.06 1.38 -15.01
CA ASN A 61 3.32 0.66 -15.20
C ASN A 61 3.15 -0.86 -15.25
N ARG A 62 2.18 -1.42 -14.52
CA ARG A 62 1.88 -2.87 -14.56
C ARG A 62 1.25 -3.26 -15.89
N GLU A 63 0.35 -2.43 -16.41
CA GLU A 63 -0.27 -2.64 -17.72
C GLU A 63 0.77 -2.59 -18.84
N LYS A 64 1.69 -1.61 -18.80
CA LYS A 64 2.83 -1.53 -19.73
C LYS A 64 3.76 -2.74 -19.71
N ARG A 65 3.87 -3.45 -18.59
CA ARG A 65 4.70 -4.68 -18.45
C ARG A 65 3.98 -5.95 -18.89
N ARG A 66 2.66 -5.88 -19.08
CA ARG A 66 1.83 -7.00 -19.56
C ARG A 66 1.70 -7.03 -21.08
N LYS A 67 1.86 -5.86 -21.72
CA LYS A 67 2.13 -5.74 -23.16
C LYS A 67 3.60 -6.02 -23.42
#